data_AF-A0A1G0GV53-F1
#
_entry.id   AF-A0A1G0GV53-F1
#
_cell.length_a   1.000
_cell.length_b   1.000
_cell.length_c   1.000
_cell.angle_alpha   90.00
_cell.angle_beta   90.00
_cell.angle_gamma   90.00
#
_symmetry.space_group_name_H-M   'P 1'
#
loop_
_entity.id
_entity.type
_entity.pdbx_description
1 polymer ?
#
loop_
_entity_poly.entity_id
_entity_poly.type
_entity_poly.pdbx_seq_one_letter_code
_entity_poly.pdbx_strand_id
1 'polypeptide(L)'
;MKFKKLKVILIMIYKILIATLLLFLFSVNVIYAENIGVYGQLYTIAEPDLLSFIHAKLLQYQENGKLSEMESDFKKRVQESVLRPQSVSDINDATLGDKTIVKYYTPSITLQHNILNQGGTILFYKGTTINPLDSKSIAKVSPNAVVPEFNETLIFIDADNASQITFAKNKINLILKNSPFPIYKIILTKGNLKTASNSLGRIYFDQEGVLCHLFGITRVPAIVKKSGVRLKITEPVI
;
A
#
# COMPACT_ATOMS: atom_id res chain seq x y z
N MET A 1 44.44 -49.16 85.51
CA MET A 1 45.59 -48.43 84.91
C MET A 1 45.89 -48.75 83.43
N LYS A 2 45.02 -49.48 82.69
CA LYS A 2 45.29 -49.89 81.29
C LYS A 2 44.62 -49.02 80.20
N PHE A 3 43.55 -48.27 80.52
CA PHE A 3 42.76 -47.53 79.52
C PHE A 3 43.38 -46.20 79.04
N LYS A 4 44.23 -45.55 79.84
CA LYS A 4 44.79 -44.22 79.53
C LYS A 4 45.91 -44.28 78.46
N LYS A 5 46.73 -45.34 78.47
CA LYS A 5 47.79 -45.55 77.46
C LYS A 5 47.21 -45.90 76.08
N LEU A 6 46.11 -46.66 76.03
CA LEU A 6 45.48 -47.07 74.78
C LEU A 6 44.89 -45.88 74.00
N LYS A 7 44.30 -44.90 74.71
CA LYS A 7 43.72 -43.69 74.10
C LYS A 7 44.79 -42.79 73.47
N VAL A 8 45.95 -42.65 74.09
CA VAL A 8 47.06 -41.81 73.57
C VAL A 8 47.67 -42.44 72.31
N ILE A 9 47.86 -43.76 72.31
CA ILE A 9 48.35 -44.49 71.14
C ILE A 9 47.37 -44.37 69.97
N LEU A 10 46.06 -44.46 70.24
CA LEU A 10 45.02 -44.32 69.22
C LEU A 10 45.01 -42.92 68.58
N ILE A 11 45.17 -41.87 69.37
CA ILE A 11 45.23 -40.48 68.87
C ILE A 11 46.50 -40.24 68.06
N MET A 12 47.64 -40.83 68.47
CA MET A 12 48.90 -40.70 67.75
C MET A 12 48.86 -41.42 66.40
N ILE A 13 48.26 -42.61 66.34
CA ILE A 13 48.02 -43.33 65.09
C ILE A 13 47.08 -42.53 64.17
N TYR A 14 46.02 -41.93 64.71
CA TYR A 14 45.09 -41.11 63.92
C TYR A 14 45.76 -39.87 63.31
N LYS A 15 46.65 -39.20 64.06
CA LYS A 15 47.42 -38.05 63.54
C LYS A 15 48.42 -38.45 62.47
N ILE A 16 49.11 -39.58 62.64
CA ILE A 16 50.04 -40.10 61.63
C ILE A 16 49.28 -40.48 60.37
N LEU A 17 48.12 -41.13 60.51
CA LEU A 17 47.26 -41.50 59.39
C LEU A 17 46.77 -40.25 58.62
N ILE A 18 46.36 -39.19 59.32
CA ILE A 18 45.95 -37.92 58.71
C ILE A 18 47.12 -37.24 58.00
N ALA A 19 48.30 -37.21 58.62
CA ALA A 19 49.48 -36.59 58.03
C ALA A 19 49.94 -37.33 56.75
N THR A 20 49.90 -38.67 56.76
CA THR A 20 50.22 -39.47 55.57
C THR A 20 49.17 -39.31 54.47
N LEU A 21 47.89 -39.14 54.84
CA LEU A 21 46.82 -38.90 53.88
C LEU A 21 46.95 -37.51 53.22
N LEU A 22 47.28 -36.49 54.00
CA LEU A 22 47.53 -35.13 53.49
C LEU A 22 48.75 -35.05 52.58
N LEU A 23 49.83 -35.80 52.89
CA LEU A 23 51.02 -35.83 52.04
C LEU A 23 50.73 -36.52 50.70
N PHE A 24 49.93 -37.59 50.72
CA PHE A 24 49.55 -38.30 49.50
C PHE A 24 48.65 -37.44 48.58
N LEU A 25 47.77 -36.61 49.16
CA LEU A 25 46.89 -35.72 48.41
C LEU A 25 47.63 -34.60 47.65
N PHE A 26 48.81 -34.17 48.11
CA PHE A 26 49.58 -33.12 47.42
C PHE A 26 50.44 -33.62 46.26
N SER A 27 50.81 -34.91 46.24
CA SER A 27 51.68 -35.50 45.21
C SER A 27 50.97 -35.87 43.89
N VAL A 28 49.66 -35.70 43.79
CA VAL A 28 48.86 -36.11 42.61
C VAL A 28 48.36 -34.89 41.83
N ASN A 29 49.28 -34.10 41.29
CA ASN A 29 48.95 -33.08 40.29
C ASN A 29 49.79 -33.31 39.03
N VAL A 30 49.41 -34.30 38.22
CA VAL A 30 49.91 -34.44 36.85
C VAL A 30 48.98 -33.63 35.95
N ILE A 31 49.46 -32.48 35.47
CA ILE A 31 48.73 -31.66 34.50
C ILE A 31 48.89 -32.33 33.13
N TYR A 32 47.86 -33.06 32.71
CA TYR A 32 47.71 -33.51 31.33
C TYR A 32 47.09 -32.39 30.51
N ALA A 33 47.88 -31.76 29.64
CA ALA A 33 47.36 -30.86 28.62
C ALA A 33 47.04 -31.69 27.37
N GLU A 34 45.76 -32.03 27.17
CA GLU A 34 45.31 -32.64 25.91
C GLU A 34 45.19 -31.56 24.82
N ASN A 35 45.92 -31.75 23.72
CA ASN A 35 45.76 -30.93 22.52
C ASN A 35 44.52 -31.40 21.75
N ILE A 36 43.38 -30.81 22.09
CA ILE A 36 42.15 -30.90 21.32
C ILE A 36 42.33 -30.11 20.01
N GLY A 37 42.83 -30.78 18.98
CA GLY A 37 42.91 -30.21 17.63
C GLY A 37 41.55 -29.68 17.12
N VAL A 38 41.57 -28.93 16.01
CA VAL A 38 40.36 -28.35 15.43
C VAL A 38 39.54 -29.44 14.73
N TYR A 39 38.58 -30.02 15.45
CA TYR A 39 37.54 -30.88 14.88
C TYR A 39 36.36 -30.03 14.39
N GLY A 40 36.47 -29.49 13.18
CA GLY A 40 35.33 -28.93 12.45
C GLY A 40 34.89 -29.90 11.36
N GLN A 41 33.64 -30.38 11.40
CA GLN A 41 33.05 -31.05 10.24
C GLN A 41 32.89 -30.02 9.12
N LEU A 42 33.71 -30.14 8.08
CA LEU A 42 33.55 -29.38 6.83
C LEU A 42 32.40 -30.02 6.05
N TYR A 43 31.16 -29.61 6.32
CA TYR A 43 30.06 -29.91 5.42
C TYR A 43 30.30 -29.18 4.10
N THR A 44 30.27 -29.91 2.99
CA THR A 44 30.18 -29.28 1.67
C THR A 44 28.88 -28.48 1.61
N ILE A 45 28.96 -27.18 1.35
CA ILE A 45 27.78 -26.34 1.11
C ILE A 45 27.21 -26.76 -0.25
N ALA A 46 26.35 -27.77 -0.25
CA ALA A 46 25.56 -28.17 -1.41
C ALA A 46 24.15 -27.62 -1.18
N GLU A 47 23.90 -26.40 -1.65
CA GLU A 47 22.55 -25.85 -1.63
C GLU A 47 21.65 -26.73 -2.52
N PRO A 48 20.52 -27.24 -1.99
CA PRO A 48 19.58 -27.97 -2.82
C PRO A 48 19.11 -27.06 -3.94
N ASP A 49 19.00 -27.62 -5.15
CA ASP A 49 18.50 -26.90 -6.32
C ASP A 49 17.17 -26.21 -5.99
N LEU A 50 17.14 -24.88 -6.14
CA LEU A 50 16.01 -24.06 -5.74
C LEU A 50 14.72 -24.50 -6.44
N LEU A 51 14.81 -24.91 -7.71
CA LEU A 51 13.66 -25.35 -8.48
C LEU A 51 13.10 -26.67 -7.93
N SER A 52 13.96 -27.63 -7.63
CA SER A 52 13.61 -28.91 -7.02
C SER A 52 12.98 -28.72 -5.63
N PHE A 53 13.51 -27.80 -4.83
CA PHE A 53 12.95 -27.45 -3.53
C PHE A 53 11.54 -26.82 -3.66
N ILE A 54 11.37 -25.86 -4.57
CA ILE A 54 10.06 -25.24 -4.84
C ILE A 54 9.06 -26.30 -5.31
N HIS A 55 9.47 -27.19 -6.22
CA HIS A 55 8.61 -28.24 -6.75
C HIS A 55 8.15 -29.23 -5.67
N ALA A 56 9.07 -29.74 -4.84
CA ALA A 56 8.74 -30.63 -3.72
C ALA A 56 7.77 -29.96 -2.73
N LYS A 57 7.97 -28.66 -2.46
CA LYS A 57 7.09 -27.88 -1.58
C LYS A 57 5.70 -27.67 -2.18
N LEU A 58 5.60 -27.44 -3.48
CA LEU A 58 4.32 -27.33 -4.19
C LEU A 58 3.55 -28.65 -4.19
N LEU A 59 4.22 -29.79 -4.42
CA LEU A 59 3.61 -31.12 -4.33
C LEU A 59 3.08 -31.41 -2.92
N GLN A 60 3.89 -31.13 -1.89
CA GLN A 60 3.47 -31.27 -0.50
C GLN A 60 2.22 -30.42 -0.20
N TYR A 61 2.17 -29.19 -0.73
CA TYR A 61 1.03 -28.29 -0.56
C TYR A 61 -0.21 -28.71 -1.35
N GLN A 62 -0.02 -29.42 -2.47
CA GLN A 62 -1.11 -30.01 -3.23
C GLN A 62 -1.70 -31.21 -2.48
N GLU A 63 -0.85 -32.12 -1.99
CA GLU A 63 -1.27 -33.34 -1.28
C GLU A 63 -2.02 -33.04 0.02
N ASN A 64 -1.59 -32.02 0.77
CA ASN A 64 -2.26 -31.63 2.02
C ASN A 64 -3.39 -30.60 1.82
N GLY A 65 -3.72 -30.23 0.57
CA GLY A 65 -4.80 -29.30 0.23
C GLY A 65 -4.50 -27.81 0.46
N LYS A 66 -3.34 -27.45 1.01
CA LYS A 66 -2.94 -26.07 1.30
C LYS A 66 -2.89 -25.18 0.05
N LEU A 67 -2.56 -25.75 -1.11
CA LEU A 67 -2.55 -25.00 -2.37
C LEU A 67 -3.96 -24.50 -2.75
N SER A 68 -4.98 -25.33 -2.55
CA SER A 68 -6.38 -24.98 -2.80
C SER A 68 -6.89 -23.93 -1.82
N GLU A 69 -6.49 -24.03 -0.55
CA GLU A 69 -6.75 -23.00 0.47
C GLU A 69 -6.15 -21.65 0.06
N MET A 70 -4.86 -21.63 -0.32
CA MET A 70 -4.18 -20.42 -0.80
C MET A 70 -4.86 -19.80 -2.02
N GLU A 71 -5.31 -20.62 -2.97
CA GLU A 71 -6.04 -20.16 -4.16
C GLU A 71 -7.38 -19.52 -3.78
N SER A 72 -8.14 -20.17 -2.89
CA SER A 72 -9.41 -19.67 -2.37
C SER A 72 -9.24 -18.33 -1.66
N ASP A 73 -8.25 -18.22 -0.78
CA ASP A 73 -7.95 -16.99 -0.06
C ASP A 73 -7.43 -15.88 -0.98
N PHE A 74 -6.64 -16.23 -2.00
CA PHE A 74 -6.24 -15.29 -3.03
C PHE A 74 -7.45 -14.76 -3.81
N LYS A 75 -8.36 -15.65 -4.25
CA LYS A 75 -9.60 -15.27 -4.94
C LYS A 75 -10.46 -14.34 -4.08
N LYS A 76 -10.66 -14.66 -2.80
CA LYS A 76 -11.42 -13.82 -1.86
C LYS A 76 -10.79 -12.43 -1.72
N ARG A 77 -9.49 -12.35 -1.46
CA ARG A 77 -8.78 -11.07 -1.32
C ARG A 77 -8.86 -10.22 -2.58
N VAL A 78 -8.71 -10.82 -3.77
CA VAL A 78 -8.84 -10.10 -5.04
C VAL A 78 -10.27 -9.60 -5.24
N GLN A 79 -11.28 -10.44 -4.96
CA GLN A 79 -12.69 -10.03 -5.04
C GLN A 79 -13.00 -8.86 -4.08
N GLU A 80 -12.54 -8.94 -2.83
CA GLU A 80 -12.72 -7.89 -1.84
C GLU A 80 -12.04 -6.58 -2.27
N SER A 81 -10.79 -6.65 -2.74
CA SER A 81 -10.02 -5.50 -3.20
C SER A 81 -10.65 -4.82 -4.42
N VAL A 82 -11.16 -5.60 -5.37
CA VAL A 82 -11.87 -5.07 -6.54
C VAL A 82 -13.20 -4.42 -6.14
N LEU A 83 -13.95 -5.04 -5.24
CA LEU A 83 -15.25 -4.53 -4.80
C LEU A 83 -15.11 -3.31 -3.89
N ARG A 84 -14.05 -3.25 -3.07
CA ARG A 84 -13.76 -2.19 -2.12
C ARG A 84 -12.28 -1.78 -2.23
N PRO A 85 -11.94 -0.94 -3.22
CA PRO A 85 -10.61 -0.36 -3.33
C PRO A 85 -10.22 0.42 -2.07
N GLN A 86 -8.92 0.60 -1.87
CA GLN A 86 -8.41 1.44 -0.79
C GLN A 86 -8.98 2.86 -0.91
N SER A 87 -9.51 3.37 0.20
CA SER A 87 -10.09 4.71 0.24
C SER A 87 -9.01 5.77 0.03
N VAL A 88 -9.37 6.84 -0.66
CA VAL A 88 -8.49 8.00 -0.83
C VAL A 88 -8.20 8.61 0.54
N SER A 89 -6.91 8.74 0.86
CA SER A 89 -6.47 9.35 2.12
C SER A 89 -6.74 10.85 2.09
N ASP A 90 -6.88 11.46 3.27
CA ASP A 90 -7.00 12.93 3.44
C ASP A 90 -8.28 13.58 2.85
N ILE A 91 -9.25 12.77 2.41
CA ILE A 91 -10.57 13.25 1.96
C ILE A 91 -11.62 12.94 3.04
N ASN A 92 -12.24 13.99 3.56
CA ASN A 92 -13.24 13.89 4.61
C ASN A 92 -14.65 14.12 4.09
N ASP A 93 -15.65 13.61 4.79
CA ASP A 93 -17.03 13.97 4.53
C ASP A 93 -17.33 15.40 4.99
N ALA A 94 -18.08 16.16 4.21
CA ALA A 94 -18.61 17.45 4.62
C ALA A 94 -19.53 17.25 5.83
N THR A 95 -19.28 17.98 6.93
CA THR A 95 -20.00 17.83 8.19
C THR A 95 -21.10 18.86 8.34
N LEU A 96 -22.15 18.53 9.10
CA LEU A 96 -23.24 19.45 9.43
C LEU A 96 -22.67 20.71 10.13
N GLY A 97 -22.86 21.88 9.54
CA GLY A 97 -22.33 23.16 10.05
C GLY A 97 -21.16 23.73 9.24
N ASP A 98 -20.62 22.96 8.30
CA ASP A 98 -19.63 23.47 7.35
C ASP A 98 -20.24 24.50 6.38
N LYS A 99 -19.38 25.32 5.78
CA LYS A 99 -19.74 26.19 4.66
C LYS A 99 -19.38 25.52 3.34
N THR A 100 -20.21 25.79 2.32
CA THR A 100 -19.88 25.46 0.93
C THR A 100 -18.59 26.17 0.53
N ILE A 101 -17.59 25.41 0.05
CA ILE A 101 -16.34 25.97 -0.45
C ILE A 101 -16.36 25.97 -1.98
N VAL A 102 -15.90 27.07 -2.57
CA VAL A 102 -15.74 27.21 -4.02
C VAL A 102 -14.28 27.56 -4.31
N LYS A 103 -13.62 26.72 -5.11
CA LYS A 103 -12.24 26.92 -5.57
C LYS A 103 -12.21 26.97 -7.09
N TYR A 104 -11.16 27.58 -7.64
CA TYR A 104 -10.91 27.60 -9.08
C TYR A 104 -9.53 27.04 -9.37
N TYR A 105 -9.45 26.13 -10.33
CA TYR A 105 -8.21 25.53 -10.79
C TYR A 105 -7.97 25.88 -12.27
N THR A 106 -6.78 26.38 -12.58
CA THR A 106 -6.38 26.67 -13.97
C THR A 106 -5.25 25.73 -14.34
N PRO A 107 -5.48 24.72 -15.19
CA PRO A 107 -4.42 23.83 -15.60
C PRO A 107 -3.45 24.55 -16.52
N SER A 108 -2.16 24.25 -16.36
CA SER A 108 -1.09 24.71 -17.23
C SER A 108 -0.12 23.55 -17.42
N ILE A 109 0.10 23.13 -18.65
CA ILE A 109 0.97 22.01 -19.00
C ILE A 109 2.08 22.52 -19.89
N THR A 110 3.33 22.18 -19.55
CA THR A 110 4.50 22.46 -20.37
C THR A 110 4.98 21.16 -21.02
N LEU A 111 5.08 21.16 -22.34
CA LEU A 111 5.42 19.96 -23.11
C LEU A 111 6.90 19.60 -22.97
N GLN A 112 7.16 18.34 -22.63
CA GLN A 112 8.54 17.83 -22.45
C GLN A 112 9.19 17.35 -23.75
N HIS A 113 8.38 17.11 -24.78
CA HIS A 113 8.80 16.66 -26.10
C HIS A 113 7.91 17.29 -27.18
N ASN A 114 8.37 17.23 -28.43
CA ASN A 114 7.56 17.65 -29.56
C ASN A 114 6.37 16.70 -29.73
N ILE A 115 5.16 17.23 -29.92
CA ILE A 115 3.98 16.44 -30.29
C ILE A 115 3.90 16.42 -31.81
N LEU A 116 3.80 15.23 -32.42
CA LEU A 116 3.69 15.05 -33.86
C LEU A 116 2.31 14.53 -34.23
N ASN A 117 1.84 14.85 -35.44
CA ASN A 117 0.69 14.20 -36.04
C ASN A 117 1.06 12.82 -36.61
N GLN A 118 0.07 12.07 -37.08
CA GLN A 118 0.28 10.75 -37.71
C GLN A 118 1.21 10.80 -38.94
N GLY A 119 1.30 11.94 -39.62
CA GLY A 119 2.19 12.17 -40.76
C GLY A 119 3.59 12.66 -40.41
N GLY A 120 3.96 12.70 -39.13
CA GLY A 120 5.30 13.14 -38.67
C GLY A 120 5.52 14.65 -38.68
N THR A 121 4.48 15.47 -38.92
CA THR A 121 4.56 16.93 -38.77
C THR A 121 4.42 17.32 -37.30
N ILE A 122 5.27 18.22 -36.82
CA ILE A 122 5.20 18.74 -35.45
C ILE A 122 3.95 19.61 -35.30
N LEU A 123 3.06 19.24 -34.37
CA LEU A 123 1.91 20.04 -33.94
C LEU A 123 2.31 21.02 -32.82
N PHE A 124 3.10 20.55 -31.84
CA PHE A 124 3.56 21.41 -30.75
C PHE A 124 5.04 21.18 -30.47
N TYR A 125 5.78 22.26 -30.30
CA TYR A 125 7.18 22.18 -29.93
C TYR A 125 7.34 21.89 -28.44
N LYS A 126 8.41 21.17 -28.09
CA LYS A 126 8.90 21.03 -26.72
C LYS A 126 9.06 22.43 -26.08
N GLY A 127 8.70 22.53 -24.81
CA GLY A 127 8.74 23.78 -24.05
C GLY A 127 7.50 24.66 -24.21
N THR A 128 6.57 24.32 -25.11
CA THR A 128 5.29 25.04 -25.21
C THR A 128 4.49 24.82 -23.94
N THR A 129 4.07 25.92 -23.31
CA THR A 129 3.13 25.93 -22.18
C THR A 129 1.73 26.27 -22.68
N ILE A 130 0.75 25.39 -22.42
CA ILE A 130 -0.65 25.59 -22.81
C ILE A 130 -1.59 25.31 -21.65
N ASN A 131 -2.75 25.97 -21.65
CA ASN A 131 -3.89 25.59 -20.84
C ASN A 131 -4.80 24.64 -21.64
N PRO A 132 -4.92 23.36 -21.25
CA PRO A 132 -5.75 22.37 -21.95
C PRO A 132 -7.23 22.74 -22.07
N LEU A 133 -7.74 23.65 -21.23
CA LEU A 133 -9.15 24.07 -21.25
C LEU A 133 -9.41 25.23 -22.21
N ASP A 134 -8.35 25.86 -22.73
CA ASP A 134 -8.43 27.00 -23.64
C ASP A 134 -8.11 26.58 -25.08
N SER A 135 -9.12 26.01 -25.74
CA SER A 135 -9.03 25.59 -27.15
C SER A 135 -8.62 26.74 -28.08
N LYS A 136 -8.98 27.99 -27.77
CA LYS A 136 -8.63 29.16 -28.58
C LYS A 136 -7.15 29.48 -28.50
N SER A 137 -6.57 29.48 -27.30
CA SER A 137 -5.14 29.71 -27.14
C SER A 137 -4.32 28.58 -27.76
N ILE A 138 -4.80 27.33 -27.69
CA ILE A 138 -4.15 26.20 -28.34
C ILE A 138 -4.16 26.33 -29.87
N ALA A 139 -5.30 26.69 -30.46
CA ALA A 139 -5.42 26.87 -31.91
C ALA A 139 -4.50 27.98 -32.45
N LYS A 140 -4.15 28.99 -31.64
CA LYS A 140 -3.16 30.00 -32.00
C LYS A 140 -1.74 29.44 -32.07
N VAL A 141 -1.41 28.50 -31.19
CA VAL A 141 -0.09 27.87 -31.13
C VAL A 141 0.06 26.80 -32.22
N SER A 142 -1.02 26.05 -32.50
CA SER A 142 -1.06 25.04 -33.55
C SER A 142 -2.41 25.05 -34.27
N PRO A 143 -2.53 25.77 -35.40
CA PRO A 143 -3.80 25.90 -36.14
C PRO A 143 -4.37 24.57 -36.64
N ASN A 144 -3.50 23.58 -36.88
CA ASN A 144 -3.87 22.27 -37.38
C ASN A 144 -4.15 21.25 -36.25
N ALA A 145 -4.00 21.65 -34.98
CA ALA A 145 -4.27 20.77 -33.86
C ALA A 145 -5.76 20.80 -33.49
N VAL A 146 -6.43 19.65 -33.61
CA VAL A 146 -7.77 19.45 -33.07
C VAL A 146 -7.63 19.03 -31.62
N VAL A 147 -8.12 19.87 -30.70
CA VAL A 147 -8.10 19.56 -29.27
C VAL A 147 -9.53 19.33 -28.76
N PRO A 148 -9.81 18.17 -28.13
CA PRO A 148 -11.13 17.91 -27.58
C PRO A 148 -11.44 18.87 -26.43
N GLU A 149 -12.68 19.36 -26.39
CA GLU A 149 -13.12 20.22 -25.30
C GLU A 149 -13.52 19.41 -24.08
N PHE A 150 -12.98 19.79 -22.91
CA PHE A 150 -13.47 19.25 -21.64
C PHE A 150 -14.85 19.85 -21.32
N ASN A 151 -15.91 19.06 -21.47
CA ASN A 151 -17.29 19.45 -21.21
C ASN A 151 -17.96 18.61 -20.11
N GLU A 152 -17.21 17.73 -19.47
CA GLU A 152 -17.72 16.79 -18.47
C GLU A 152 -17.96 17.48 -17.12
N THR A 153 -18.98 17.01 -16.39
CA THR A 153 -19.15 17.34 -14.97
C THR A 153 -18.70 16.15 -14.12
N LEU A 154 -17.68 16.34 -13.30
CA LEU A 154 -17.17 15.31 -12.40
C LEU A 154 -17.84 15.48 -11.03
N ILE A 155 -18.34 14.39 -10.47
CA ILE A 155 -19.02 14.36 -9.17
C ILE A 155 -18.27 13.38 -8.29
N PHE A 156 -17.64 13.88 -7.23
CA PHE A 156 -16.89 13.10 -6.25
C PHE A 156 -17.76 12.84 -5.02
N ILE A 157 -17.82 11.58 -4.57
CA ILE A 157 -18.60 11.17 -3.39
C ILE A 157 -17.90 10.05 -2.60
N ASP A 158 -18.26 9.92 -1.33
CA ASP A 158 -18.15 8.69 -0.55
C ASP A 158 -19.42 7.84 -0.79
N ALA A 159 -19.26 6.63 -1.32
CA ALA A 159 -20.37 5.71 -1.57
C ALA A 159 -20.85 4.94 -0.33
N ASP A 160 -20.10 4.93 0.77
CA ASP A 160 -20.61 4.39 2.05
C ASP A 160 -21.59 5.38 2.72
N ASN A 161 -21.58 6.66 2.33
CA ASN A 161 -22.47 7.69 2.85
C ASN A 161 -23.77 7.80 2.02
N ALA A 162 -24.89 7.37 2.61
CA ALA A 162 -26.20 7.37 1.95
C ALA A 162 -26.70 8.77 1.53
N SER A 163 -26.36 9.81 2.30
CA SER A 163 -26.71 11.20 1.97
C SER A 163 -25.98 11.64 0.70
N GLN A 164 -24.71 11.25 0.53
CA GLN A 164 -23.92 11.57 -0.67
C GLN A 164 -24.41 10.81 -1.91
N ILE A 165 -24.84 9.55 -1.76
CA ILE A 165 -25.51 8.82 -2.85
C ILE A 165 -26.78 9.55 -3.30
N THR A 166 -27.59 10.02 -2.34
CA THR A 166 -28.83 10.76 -2.62
C THR A 166 -28.54 12.10 -3.29
N PHE A 167 -27.53 12.82 -2.80
CA PHE A 167 -27.04 14.04 -3.43
C PHE A 167 -26.60 13.80 -4.88
N ALA A 168 -25.82 12.75 -5.15
CA ALA A 168 -25.38 12.41 -6.50
C ALA A 168 -26.57 12.13 -7.42
N LYS A 169 -27.57 11.35 -6.98
CA LYS A 169 -28.82 11.10 -7.75
C LYS A 169 -29.55 12.38 -8.10
N ASN A 170 -29.75 13.26 -7.12
CA ASN A 170 -30.41 14.54 -7.32
C ASN A 170 -29.63 15.41 -8.32
N LYS A 171 -28.30 15.41 -8.22
CA LYS A 171 -27.45 16.17 -9.13
C LYS A 171 -27.49 15.64 -10.56
N ILE A 172 -27.46 14.32 -10.74
CA ILE A 172 -27.61 13.67 -12.04
C ILE A 172 -28.96 14.04 -12.65
N ASN A 173 -30.06 13.91 -11.91
CA ASN A 173 -31.39 14.28 -12.39
C ASN A 173 -31.47 15.74 -12.87
N LEU A 174 -30.82 16.66 -12.14
CA LEU A 174 -30.73 18.07 -12.54
C LEU A 174 -29.90 18.25 -13.82
N ILE A 175 -28.79 17.53 -13.95
CA ILE A 175 -27.94 17.56 -15.16
C ILE A 175 -28.72 17.04 -16.38
N LEU A 176 -29.43 15.91 -16.22
CA LEU A 176 -30.25 15.30 -17.27
C LEU A 176 -31.40 16.22 -17.74
N LYS A 177 -32.00 16.99 -16.82
CA LYS A 177 -33.06 17.96 -17.16
C LYS A 177 -32.54 19.18 -17.93
N ASN A 178 -31.32 19.62 -17.63
CA ASN A 178 -30.78 20.88 -18.13
C ASN A 178 -29.99 20.74 -19.44
N SER A 179 -29.72 19.52 -19.91
CA SER A 179 -28.93 19.30 -21.11
C SER A 179 -29.43 18.09 -21.89
N PRO A 180 -29.61 18.19 -23.22
CA PRO A 180 -30.03 17.07 -24.05
C PRO A 180 -28.95 15.98 -24.19
N PHE A 181 -27.66 16.34 -24.04
CA PHE A 181 -26.53 15.42 -24.10
C PHE A 181 -25.60 15.63 -22.89
N PRO A 182 -26.03 15.24 -21.69
CA PRO A 182 -25.27 15.47 -20.48
C PRO A 182 -24.08 14.54 -20.38
N ILE A 183 -22.88 15.09 -20.23
CA ILE A 183 -21.67 14.32 -19.99
C ILE A 183 -21.24 14.52 -18.55
N TYR A 184 -21.37 13.47 -17.74
CA TYR A 184 -20.96 13.47 -16.34
C TYR A 184 -20.24 12.17 -15.97
N LYS A 185 -19.40 12.23 -14.94
CA LYS A 185 -18.72 11.08 -14.36
C LYS A 185 -18.84 11.12 -12.85
N ILE A 186 -19.19 9.97 -12.28
CA ILE A 186 -19.26 9.78 -10.83
C ILE A 186 -17.97 9.12 -10.41
N ILE A 187 -17.25 9.77 -9.52
CA ILE A 187 -15.94 9.34 -9.05
C ILE A 187 -16.06 9.08 -7.55
N LEU A 188 -15.77 7.86 -7.16
CA LEU A 188 -15.81 7.43 -5.77
C LEU A 188 -14.44 7.68 -5.15
N THR A 189 -14.46 8.20 -3.94
CA THR A 189 -13.26 8.33 -3.08
C THR A 189 -13.19 7.21 -2.05
N LYS A 190 -14.35 6.63 -1.73
CA LYS A 190 -14.55 5.54 -0.78
C LYS A 190 -15.85 4.79 -1.09
N GLY A 191 -15.93 3.55 -0.62
CA GLY A 191 -17.12 2.71 -0.67
C GLY A 191 -17.07 1.55 -1.67
N ASN A 192 -18.15 0.76 -1.72
CA ASN A 192 -18.22 -0.45 -2.53
C ASN A 192 -18.69 -0.17 -3.97
N LEU A 193 -17.85 -0.54 -4.95
CA LEU A 193 -18.08 -0.27 -6.37
C LEU A 193 -19.37 -0.91 -6.88
N LYS A 194 -19.68 -2.15 -6.48
CA LYS A 194 -20.85 -2.88 -6.95
C LYS A 194 -22.15 -2.22 -6.46
N THR A 195 -22.21 -1.90 -5.17
CA THR A 195 -23.39 -1.23 -4.59
C THR A 195 -23.59 0.18 -5.19
N ALA A 196 -22.50 0.94 -5.36
CA ALA A 196 -22.54 2.26 -5.96
C ALA A 196 -22.96 2.19 -7.43
N SER A 197 -22.40 1.26 -8.22
CA SER A 197 -22.75 1.08 -9.62
C SER A 197 -24.21 0.65 -9.82
N ASN A 198 -24.73 -0.24 -8.98
CA ASN A 198 -26.15 -0.60 -8.99
C ASN A 198 -27.06 0.60 -8.71
N SER A 199 -26.62 1.56 -7.89
CA SER A 199 -27.41 2.71 -7.48
C SER A 199 -27.30 3.91 -8.44
N LEU A 200 -26.13 4.09 -9.07
CA LEU A 200 -25.76 5.30 -9.82
C LEU A 200 -25.37 5.04 -11.28
N GLY A 201 -25.29 3.78 -11.71
CA GLY A 201 -24.87 3.38 -13.04
C GLY A 201 -23.35 3.37 -13.19
N ARG A 202 -22.84 4.10 -14.18
CA ARG A 202 -21.40 4.10 -14.50
C ARG A 202 -20.64 4.93 -13.47
N ILE A 203 -19.71 4.28 -12.78
CA ILE A 203 -18.86 4.86 -11.74
C ILE A 203 -17.38 4.68 -12.07
N TYR A 204 -16.56 5.49 -11.43
CA TYR A 204 -15.11 5.43 -11.42
C TYR A 204 -14.62 5.52 -9.98
N PHE A 205 -13.37 5.17 -9.72
CA PHE A 205 -12.75 5.34 -8.41
C PHE A 205 -11.48 6.18 -8.59
N ASP A 206 -11.28 7.19 -7.75
CA ASP A 206 -10.07 8.00 -7.78
C ASP A 206 -8.94 7.26 -7.05
N GLN A 207 -8.38 6.23 -7.70
CA GLN A 207 -7.31 5.43 -7.10
C GLN A 207 -6.13 6.34 -6.72
N GLU A 208 -5.63 6.19 -5.49
CA GLU A 208 -4.57 7.03 -4.92
C GLU A 208 -4.91 8.54 -4.83
N GLY A 209 -6.16 8.94 -5.07
CA GLY A 209 -6.61 10.33 -4.94
C GLY A 209 -6.02 11.30 -5.96
N VAL A 210 -5.55 10.82 -7.12
CA VAL A 210 -4.84 11.65 -8.10
C VAL A 210 -5.66 12.89 -8.50
N LEU A 211 -6.95 12.73 -8.75
CA LEU A 211 -7.82 13.85 -9.14
C LEU A 211 -8.17 14.73 -7.95
N CYS A 212 -8.43 14.14 -6.78
CA CYS A 212 -8.68 14.88 -5.56
C CYS A 212 -7.50 15.80 -5.21
N HIS A 213 -6.27 15.30 -5.26
CA HIS A 213 -5.06 16.09 -5.02
C HIS A 213 -4.83 17.15 -6.11
N LEU A 214 -5.00 16.78 -7.39
CA LEU A 214 -4.84 17.71 -8.52
C LEU A 214 -5.80 18.91 -8.42
N PHE A 215 -7.04 18.66 -8.02
CA PHE A 215 -8.07 19.70 -7.90
C PHE A 215 -8.09 20.38 -6.53
N GLY A 216 -7.25 19.93 -5.58
CA GLY A 216 -7.25 20.41 -4.21
C GLY A 216 -8.58 20.17 -3.49
N ILE A 217 -9.26 19.08 -3.82
CA ILE A 217 -10.49 18.65 -3.13
C ILE A 217 -10.07 18.17 -1.74
N THR A 218 -10.70 18.74 -0.73
CA THR A 218 -10.43 18.39 0.68
C THR A 218 -11.59 17.62 1.32
N ARG A 219 -12.80 17.76 0.73
CA ARG A 219 -14.02 17.18 1.26
C ARG A 219 -14.94 16.69 0.16
N VAL A 220 -15.74 15.67 0.48
CA VAL A 220 -16.81 15.15 -0.37
C VAL A 220 -18.18 15.34 0.29
N PRO A 221 -19.25 15.58 -0.49
CA PRO A 221 -19.29 15.55 -1.95
C PRO A 221 -18.58 16.75 -2.59
N ALA A 222 -18.04 16.58 -3.79
CA ALA A 222 -17.45 17.67 -4.57
C ALA A 222 -17.88 17.63 -6.04
N ILE A 223 -18.02 18.79 -6.66
CA ILE A 223 -18.38 18.94 -8.07
C ILE A 223 -17.30 19.73 -8.77
N VAL A 224 -16.76 19.17 -9.86
CA VAL A 224 -15.80 19.85 -10.74
C VAL A 224 -16.45 20.06 -12.10
N LYS A 225 -16.52 21.31 -12.54
CA LYS A 225 -17.11 21.70 -13.83
C LYS A 225 -16.29 22.80 -14.50
N LYS A 226 -16.18 22.75 -15.82
CA LYS A 226 -15.56 23.83 -16.60
C LYS A 226 -16.30 25.17 -16.41
N SER A 227 -15.52 26.22 -16.20
CA SER A 227 -15.95 27.62 -16.09
C SER A 227 -14.96 28.48 -16.90
N GLY A 228 -15.31 28.76 -18.16
CA GLY A 228 -14.40 29.40 -19.10
C GLY A 228 -13.15 28.55 -19.34
N VAL A 229 -11.97 29.14 -19.07
CA VAL A 229 -10.65 28.47 -19.19
C VAL A 229 -10.17 27.85 -17.87
N ARG A 230 -11.04 27.73 -16.88
CA ARG A 230 -10.74 27.17 -15.55
C ARG A 230 -11.72 26.06 -15.20
N LEU A 231 -11.41 25.28 -14.18
CA LEU A 231 -12.36 24.41 -13.49
C LEU A 231 -12.86 25.12 -12.24
N LYS A 232 -14.18 25.09 -12.03
CA LYS A 232 -14.82 25.46 -10.78
C LYS A 232 -15.02 24.19 -9.97
N ILE A 233 -14.42 24.15 -8.79
CA ILE A 233 -14.57 23.09 -7.80
C ILE A 233 -15.51 23.61 -6.73
N THR A 234 -16.57 22.87 -6.44
CA THR A 234 -17.54 23.21 -5.39
C THR A 234 -17.65 22.04 -4.44
N GLU A 235 -17.38 22.27 -3.16
CA GLU A 235 -17.55 21.30 -2.07
C GLU A 235 -18.79 21.74 -1.26
N PRO A 236 -20.00 21.30 -1.66
CA PRO A 236 -21.22 21.67 -0.97
C PRO A 236 -21.40 20.91 0.35
N VAL A 237 -22.22 21.49 1.23
CA VAL A 237 -22.74 20.82 2.42
C VAL A 237 -24.09 20.21 2.07
N ILE A 238 -24.36 19.01 2.56
CA ILE A 238 -25.55 18.21 2.24
C ILE A 238 -26.25 17.66 3.47
#